data_AF-A0A355GV36-F1
#
_entry.id   AF-A0A355GV36-F1
#
_cell.length_a   1.000
_cell.length_b   1.000
_cell.length_c   1.000
_cell.angle_alpha   90.00
_cell.angle_beta   90.00
_cell.angle_gamma   90.00
#
_symmetry.space_group_name_H-M   'P 1'
#
loop_
_entity.id
_entity.type
_entity.pdbx_description
1 polymer ?
#
loop_
_entity_poly.entity_id
_entity_poly.type
_entity_poly.pdbx_seq_one_letter_code
_entity_poly.pdbx_strand_id
1 'polypeptide(L)'
;VAGKLADFPGCREGLTRAAELLRRLAGLHKLRDLIMPQELVTRVLKDTGYLSYLRSLPASAQARSSANLEKLAALAAEYARAYPGAALSDFLSYINAAITFGVVEGEADITAAAGDAVKIMTIHKSKGLEFPVVFVVGIGPGRFPPNFKGSGFSFSPETGLVVRKSDPVGG
;
A
#
# COMPACT_ATOMS: atom_id res chain seq x y z
N VAL A 1 -31.41 -13.11 -22.53
CA VAL A 1 -30.60 -12.09 -21.81
C VAL A 1 -30.20 -10.91 -22.72
N ALA A 2 -29.93 -11.12 -24.02
CA ALA A 2 -29.51 -10.06 -24.95
C ALA A 2 -30.52 -8.91 -25.16
N GLY A 3 -31.83 -9.12 -24.95
CA GLY A 3 -32.85 -8.11 -25.22
C GLY A 3 -33.06 -7.02 -24.16
N LYS A 4 -32.54 -7.18 -22.93
CA LYS A 4 -32.81 -6.23 -21.82
C LYS A 4 -31.75 -5.13 -21.64
N LEU A 5 -30.58 -5.26 -22.26
CA LEU A 5 -29.51 -4.27 -22.16
C LEU A 5 -29.65 -3.14 -23.20
N ALA A 6 -30.23 -3.44 -24.37
CA ALA A 6 -30.32 -2.50 -25.49
C ALA A 6 -31.13 -1.22 -25.19
N ASP A 7 -32.04 -1.27 -24.20
CA ASP A 7 -32.97 -0.18 -23.88
C ASP A 7 -32.43 0.81 -22.82
N PHE A 8 -31.24 0.57 -22.24
CA PHE A 8 -30.67 1.51 -21.26
C PHE A 8 -29.96 2.69 -21.96
N PRO A 9 -30.28 3.95 -21.60
CA PRO A 9 -29.59 5.13 -22.13
C PRO A 9 -28.07 5.02 -21.90
N GLY A 10 -27.27 5.24 -22.96
CA GLY A 10 -25.81 5.08 -22.91
C GLY A 10 -25.29 3.65 -22.99
N CYS A 11 -26.16 2.63 -23.09
CA CYS A 11 -25.71 1.22 -23.18
C CYS A 11 -24.89 0.96 -24.44
N ARG A 12 -25.27 1.53 -25.60
CA ARG A 12 -24.51 1.37 -26.85
C ARG A 12 -23.10 1.99 -26.76
N GLU A 13 -22.97 3.16 -26.14
CA GLU A 13 -21.67 3.80 -25.92
C GLU A 13 -20.83 3.04 -24.88
N GLY A 14 -21.45 2.60 -23.79
CA GLY A 14 -20.83 1.77 -22.76
C GLY A 14 -20.30 0.44 -23.32
N LEU A 15 -21.09 -0.25 -24.13
CA LEU A 15 -20.69 -1.48 -24.82
C LEU A 15 -19.53 -1.23 -25.80
N THR A 16 -19.56 -0.10 -26.50
CA THR A 16 -18.47 0.29 -27.42
C THR A 16 -17.17 0.52 -26.66
N ARG A 17 -17.21 1.28 -25.56
CA ARG A 17 -16.05 1.55 -24.68
C ARG A 17 -15.52 0.27 -24.04
N ALA A 18 -16.41 -0.60 -23.56
CA ALA A 18 -16.03 -1.89 -22.99
C ALA A 18 -15.36 -2.80 -24.04
N ALA A 19 -15.92 -2.89 -25.24
CA ALA A 19 -15.34 -3.65 -26.34
C ALA A 19 -13.95 -3.10 -26.75
N GLU A 20 -13.79 -1.78 -26.76
CA GLU A 20 -12.50 -1.16 -27.04
C GLU A 20 -11.46 -1.46 -25.95
N LEU A 21 -11.83 -1.34 -24.67
CA LEU A 21 -10.96 -1.70 -23.55
C LEU A 21 -10.54 -3.17 -23.62
N LEU A 22 -11.49 -4.08 -23.88
CA LEU A 22 -11.20 -5.51 -24.03
C LEU A 22 -10.24 -5.79 -25.19
N ARG A 23 -10.38 -5.09 -26.33
CA ARG A 23 -9.41 -5.20 -27.44
C ARG A 23 -8.02 -4.74 -27.03
N ARG A 24 -7.90 -3.61 -26.31
CA ARG A 24 -6.62 -3.10 -25.81
C ARG A 24 -5.98 -4.09 -24.83
N LEU A 25 -6.75 -4.61 -23.87
CA LEU A 25 -6.30 -5.63 -22.92
C LEU A 25 -5.86 -6.91 -23.63
N ALA A 26 -6.59 -7.36 -24.65
CA ALA A 26 -6.20 -8.52 -25.46
C ALA A 26 -4.89 -8.28 -26.22
N GLY A 27 -4.65 -7.05 -26.70
CA GLY A 27 -3.38 -6.65 -27.30
C GLY A 27 -2.21 -6.72 -26.30
N LEU A 28 -2.39 -6.13 -25.12
CA LEU A 28 -1.40 -6.14 -24.04
C LEU A 28 -1.10 -7.57 -23.55
N HIS A 29 -2.13 -8.41 -23.47
CA HIS A 29 -2.00 -9.82 -23.08
C HIS A 29 -1.10 -10.62 -24.03
N LYS A 30 -1.01 -10.26 -25.31
CA LYS A 30 -0.09 -10.89 -26.27
C LYS A 30 1.37 -10.50 -26.02
N LEU A 31 1.61 -9.36 -25.37
CA LEU A 31 2.94 -8.85 -25.09
C LEU A 31 3.53 -9.41 -23.79
N ARG A 32 2.71 -10.03 -22.93
CA ARG A 32 3.10 -10.50 -21.59
C ARG A 32 4.44 -11.26 -21.56
N ASP A 33 4.69 -12.09 -22.57
CA ASP A 33 5.84 -13.00 -22.64
C ASP A 33 6.93 -12.46 -23.59
N LEU A 34 6.71 -11.28 -24.18
CA LEU A 34 7.57 -10.66 -25.19
C LEU A 34 8.30 -9.42 -24.68
N ILE A 35 7.82 -8.82 -23.59
CA ILE A 35 8.38 -7.60 -23.02
C ILE A 35 8.57 -7.77 -21.51
N MET A 36 9.47 -6.98 -20.95
CA MET A 36 9.74 -6.99 -19.52
C MET A 36 8.49 -6.59 -18.71
N PRO A 37 8.29 -7.17 -17.50
CA PRO A 37 7.15 -6.85 -16.64
C PRO A 37 6.97 -5.35 -16.37
N GLN A 38 8.06 -4.61 -16.15
CA GLN A 38 8.04 -3.15 -15.95
C GLN A 38 7.41 -2.40 -17.13
N GLU A 39 7.81 -2.76 -18.36
CA GLU A 39 7.29 -2.15 -19.58
C GLU A 39 5.81 -2.49 -19.75
N LEU A 40 5.42 -3.75 -19.49
CA LEU A 40 4.03 -4.16 -19.58
C LEU A 40 3.14 -3.42 -18.57
N VAL A 41 3.57 -3.28 -17.32
CA VAL A 41 2.84 -2.50 -16.30
C VAL A 41 2.65 -1.06 -16.79
N THR A 42 3.70 -0.42 -17.29
CA THR A 42 3.63 0.95 -17.81
C THR A 42 2.63 1.09 -18.97
N ARG A 43 2.63 0.12 -19.90
CA ARG A 43 1.66 0.10 -21.02
C ARG A 43 0.24 -0.12 -20.55
N VAL A 44 0.00 -1.05 -19.62
CA VAL A 44 -1.34 -1.25 -19.04
C VAL A 44 -1.86 0.04 -18.43
N LEU A 45 -1.05 0.74 -17.64
CA LEU A 45 -1.45 1.98 -16.97
C LEU A 45 -1.77 3.12 -17.97
N LYS A 46 -1.01 3.22 -19.07
CA LYS A 46 -1.22 4.23 -20.12
C LYS A 46 -2.36 3.87 -21.08
N ASP A 47 -2.31 2.69 -21.68
CA ASP A 47 -3.17 2.29 -22.81
C ASP A 47 -4.62 2.02 -22.37
N THR A 48 -4.84 1.61 -21.12
CA THR A 48 -6.18 1.48 -20.55
C THR A 48 -6.79 2.82 -20.14
N GLY A 49 -6.02 3.89 -20.12
CA GLY A 49 -6.44 5.19 -19.59
C GLY A 49 -6.46 5.26 -18.06
N TYR A 50 -5.97 4.24 -17.35
CA TYR A 50 -5.99 4.20 -15.89
C TYR A 50 -5.18 5.36 -15.26
N LEU A 51 -4.05 5.76 -15.86
CA LEU A 51 -3.33 6.97 -15.40
C LEU A 51 -4.19 8.23 -15.51
N SER A 52 -4.97 8.37 -16.58
CA SER A 52 -5.86 9.51 -16.78
C SER A 52 -6.99 9.50 -15.75
N TYR A 53 -7.53 8.32 -15.43
CA TYR A 53 -8.49 8.14 -14.34
C TYR A 53 -7.89 8.54 -12.99
N LEU A 54 -6.70 8.08 -12.64
CA LEU A 54 -6.06 8.44 -11.38
C LEU A 54 -5.78 9.94 -11.27
N ARG A 55 -5.47 10.60 -12.39
CA ARG A 55 -5.31 12.06 -12.44
C ARG A 55 -6.60 12.84 -12.23
N SER A 56 -7.75 12.20 -12.42
CA SER A 56 -9.07 12.80 -12.17
C SER A 56 -9.54 12.67 -10.71
N LEU A 57 -8.82 11.92 -9.88
CA LEU A 57 -9.16 11.76 -8.46
C LEU A 57 -8.91 13.05 -7.67
N PRO A 58 -9.58 13.22 -6.50
CA PRO A 58 -9.26 14.29 -5.57
C PRO A 58 -7.77 14.29 -5.19
N ALA A 59 -7.18 15.47 -4.94
CA ALA A 59 -5.74 15.62 -4.68
C ALA A 59 -5.19 14.69 -3.59
N SER A 60 -5.96 14.45 -2.52
CA SER A 60 -5.60 13.54 -1.42
C SER A 60 -5.47 12.07 -1.87
N ALA A 61 -6.31 11.62 -2.80
CA ALA A 61 -6.25 10.28 -3.36
C ALA A 61 -5.23 10.19 -4.50
N GLN A 62 -5.12 11.23 -5.33
CA GLN A 62 -4.20 11.30 -6.45
C GLN A 62 -2.74 11.15 -6.01
N ALA A 63 -2.32 11.85 -4.96
CA ALA A 63 -0.94 11.77 -4.44
C ALA A 63 -0.60 10.35 -3.99
N ARG A 64 -1.48 9.73 -3.19
CA ARG A 64 -1.31 8.33 -2.73
C ARG A 64 -1.25 7.35 -3.89
N SER A 65 -2.20 7.45 -4.83
CA SER A 65 -2.27 6.53 -5.97
C SER A 65 -1.04 6.65 -6.87
N SER A 66 -0.54 7.87 -7.09
CA SER A 66 0.66 8.10 -7.90
C SER A 66 1.89 7.47 -7.25
N ALA A 67 2.07 7.70 -5.94
CA ALA A 67 3.19 7.13 -5.19
C ALA A 67 3.15 5.58 -5.16
N ASN A 68 1.95 4.99 -5.04
CA ASN A 68 1.79 3.54 -5.12
C ASN A 68 2.13 2.98 -6.51
N LEU A 69 1.79 3.68 -7.60
CA LEU A 69 2.13 3.25 -8.94
C LEU A 69 3.62 3.39 -9.25
N GLU A 70 4.25 4.47 -8.81
CA GLU A 70 5.70 4.66 -8.93
C GLU A 70 6.45 3.54 -8.20
N LYS A 71 5.98 3.18 -7.01
CA LYS A 71 6.51 2.06 -6.24
C LYS A 71 6.36 0.72 -6.98
N LEU A 72 5.17 0.44 -7.54
CA LEU A 72 4.95 -0.77 -8.35
C LEU A 72 5.89 -0.82 -9.56
N ALA A 73 6.10 0.31 -10.25
CA ALA A 73 7.00 0.39 -11.38
C ALA A 73 8.47 0.18 -10.97
N ALA A 74 8.88 0.72 -9.82
CA ALA A 74 10.21 0.53 -9.26
C ALA A 74 10.46 -0.94 -8.90
N LEU A 75 9.51 -1.60 -8.22
CA LEU A 75 9.57 -3.03 -7.90
C LEU A 75 9.68 -3.89 -9.15
N ALA A 76 8.90 -3.58 -10.18
CA ALA A 76 8.97 -4.29 -11.46
C ALA A 76 10.33 -4.09 -12.17
N ALA A 77 10.91 -2.88 -12.08
CA ALA A 77 12.21 -2.57 -12.66
C ALA A 77 13.36 -3.30 -11.91
N GLU A 78 13.32 -3.30 -10.59
CA GLU A 78 14.29 -4.02 -9.75
C GLU A 78 14.23 -5.52 -10.00
N TYR A 79 13.01 -6.09 -10.04
CA TYR A 79 12.81 -7.49 -10.37
C TYR A 79 13.35 -7.84 -11.76
N ALA A 80 13.05 -7.03 -12.77
CA ALA A 80 13.54 -7.25 -14.14
C ALA A 80 15.08 -7.16 -14.25
N ARG A 81 15.73 -6.34 -13.42
CA ARG A 81 17.21 -6.29 -13.32
C ARG A 81 17.79 -7.52 -12.64
N ALA A 82 17.15 -8.00 -11.59
CA ALA A 82 17.60 -9.17 -10.83
C ALA A 82 17.38 -10.48 -11.62
N TYR A 83 16.31 -10.54 -12.41
CA TYR A 83 15.91 -11.73 -13.17
C TYR A 83 15.72 -11.39 -14.67
N PRO A 84 16.80 -11.22 -15.44
CA PRO A 84 16.71 -10.97 -16.87
C PRO A 84 15.93 -12.08 -17.60
N GLY A 85 14.94 -11.70 -18.41
CA GLY A 85 14.12 -12.64 -19.17
C GLY A 85 12.95 -13.27 -18.39
N ALA A 86 12.73 -12.87 -17.13
CA ALA A 86 11.55 -13.30 -16.38
C ALA A 86 10.25 -12.82 -17.04
N ALA A 87 9.25 -13.69 -17.08
CA ALA A 87 7.94 -13.37 -17.61
C ALA A 87 7.10 -12.61 -16.57
N LEU A 88 5.98 -12.04 -17.00
CA LEU A 88 5.02 -11.42 -16.08
C LEU A 88 4.54 -12.38 -14.98
N SER A 89 4.34 -13.67 -15.30
CA SER A 89 3.88 -14.68 -14.34
C SER A 89 4.84 -14.84 -13.17
N ASP A 90 6.15 -14.74 -13.42
CA ASP A 90 7.19 -14.88 -12.41
C ASP A 90 7.16 -13.66 -11.48
N PHE A 91 7.06 -12.46 -12.06
CA PHE A 91 6.89 -11.22 -11.30
C PHE A 91 5.62 -11.24 -10.43
N LEU A 92 4.48 -11.69 -10.97
CA LEU A 92 3.24 -11.79 -10.21
C LEU A 92 3.35 -12.82 -9.06
N SER A 93 4.06 -13.93 -9.29
CA SER A 93 4.33 -14.92 -8.24
C SER A 93 5.19 -14.34 -7.13
N TYR A 94 6.21 -13.56 -7.49
CA TYR A 94 7.04 -12.80 -6.55
C TYR A 94 6.21 -11.82 -5.72
N ILE A 95 5.35 -11.02 -6.34
CA ILE A 95 4.47 -10.09 -5.63
C ILE A 95 3.50 -10.84 -4.69
N ASN A 96 2.90 -11.94 -5.16
CA ASN A 96 2.01 -12.75 -4.31
C ASN A 96 2.75 -13.35 -3.12
N ALA A 97 3.98 -13.80 -3.29
CA ALA A 97 4.82 -14.25 -2.19
C ALA A 97 5.10 -13.11 -1.20
N ALA A 98 5.50 -11.93 -1.68
CA ALA A 98 5.73 -10.76 -0.83
C ALA A 98 4.49 -10.39 0.00
N ILE A 99 3.29 -10.40 -0.61
CA ILE A 99 2.01 -10.19 0.07
C ILE A 99 1.74 -11.28 1.11
N THR A 100 1.92 -12.55 0.74
CA THR A 100 1.61 -13.71 1.60
C THR A 100 2.51 -13.78 2.83
N PHE A 101 3.81 -13.54 2.65
CA PHE A 101 4.79 -13.56 3.74
C PHE A 101 4.80 -12.27 4.55
N GLY A 102 3.88 -11.34 4.26
CA GLY A 102 3.75 -10.11 5.01
C GLY A 102 5.05 -9.32 5.01
N VAL A 103 5.79 -9.33 3.90
CA VAL A 103 6.85 -8.35 3.69
C VAL A 103 6.10 -7.02 3.65
N VAL A 104 6.05 -6.33 4.80
CA VAL A 104 5.32 -5.07 4.98
C VAL A 104 6.07 -4.01 4.19
N GLU A 105 5.87 -4.05 2.88
CA GLU A 105 6.11 -2.99 1.94
C GLU A 105 5.13 -1.87 2.31
N GLY A 106 5.50 -1.05 3.29
CA GLY A 106 4.65 0.05 3.77
C GLY A 106 4.10 0.89 2.62
N GLU A 107 2.85 1.38 2.77
CA GLU A 107 2.26 2.33 1.84
C GLU A 107 3.25 3.46 1.54
N ALA A 108 3.29 3.94 0.29
CA ALA A 108 4.21 5.00 -0.08
C ALA A 108 3.96 6.24 0.80
N ASP A 109 5.04 6.77 1.35
CA ASP A 109 4.99 7.81 2.37
C ASP A 109 4.53 9.14 1.77
N ILE A 110 3.24 9.44 1.87
CA ILE A 110 2.63 10.70 1.44
C ILE A 110 2.91 11.86 2.42
N THR A 111 3.67 11.63 3.50
CA THR A 111 3.87 12.63 4.56
C THR A 111 4.57 13.91 4.11
N ALA A 112 5.27 13.91 2.97
CA ALA A 112 5.84 15.13 2.41
C ALA A 112 4.78 16.13 1.91
N ALA A 113 3.54 15.69 1.63
CA ALA A 113 2.49 16.52 1.02
C ALA A 113 1.46 17.08 2.02
N ALA A 114 1.47 16.66 3.29
CA ALA A 114 0.49 17.07 4.31
C ALA A 114 1.21 17.72 5.50
N GLY A 115 1.60 18.99 5.33
CA GLY A 115 2.28 19.78 6.37
C GLY A 115 1.43 20.04 7.63
N ASP A 116 0.12 19.81 7.56
CA ASP A 116 -0.83 19.97 8.67
C ASP A 116 -1.70 18.70 8.83
N ALA A 117 -1.12 17.67 9.45
CA ALA A 117 -1.82 16.41 9.70
C ALA A 117 -1.30 15.69 10.96
N VAL A 118 -2.18 14.93 11.61
CA VAL A 118 -1.81 14.04 12.71
C VAL A 118 -1.04 12.83 12.14
N LYS A 119 0.20 12.63 12.62
CA LYS A 119 1.04 11.50 12.22
C LYS A 119 0.73 10.28 13.09
N ILE A 120 0.21 9.21 12.47
CA ILE A 120 0.01 7.91 13.12
C ILE A 120 1.20 7.01 12.79
N MET A 121 1.92 6.54 13.80
CA MET A 121 3.09 5.68 13.63
C MET A 121 3.24 4.70 14.79
N THR A 122 4.08 3.67 14.61
CA THR A 122 4.46 2.76 15.70
C THR A 122 5.54 3.41 16.58
N ILE A 123 5.65 3.01 17.85
CA ILE A 123 6.70 3.47 18.78
C ILE A 123 8.11 3.24 18.20
N HIS A 124 8.31 2.16 17.46
CA HIS A 124 9.59 1.89 16.81
C HIS A 124 9.93 2.92 15.73
N LYS A 125 8.94 3.33 14.92
CA LYS A 125 9.11 4.36 13.88
C LYS A 125 9.31 5.77 14.44
N SER A 126 8.98 6.03 15.71
CA SER A 126 9.21 7.34 16.33
C SER A 126 10.62 7.52 16.90
N LYS A 127 11.48 6.50 16.89
CA LYS A 127 12.83 6.58 17.46
C LYS A 127 13.67 7.64 16.74
N GLY A 128 14.17 8.62 17.48
CA GLY A 128 14.96 9.73 16.94
C GLY A 128 14.13 10.87 16.34
N LEU A 129 12.80 10.83 16.50
CA LEU A 129 11.91 11.93 16.16
C LEU A 129 11.41 12.63 17.43
N GLU A 130 11.25 13.94 17.36
CA GLU A 130 10.70 14.78 18.43
C GLU A 130 9.40 15.43 17.95
N PHE A 131 8.39 15.44 18.82
CA PHE A 131 7.08 16.03 18.54
C PHE A 131 6.64 16.89 19.71
N PRO A 132 6.01 18.06 19.46
CA PRO A 132 5.54 18.94 20.53
C PRO A 132 4.41 18.31 21.36
N VAL A 133 3.60 17.44 20.75
CA VAL A 133 2.51 16.71 21.42
C VAL A 133 2.49 15.27 20.91
N VAL A 134 2.41 14.30 21.82
CA VAL A 134 2.35 12.87 21.51
C VAL A 134 1.17 12.23 22.22
N PHE A 135 0.31 11.53 21.47
CA PHE A 135 -0.72 10.65 22.02
C PHE A 135 -0.25 9.21 21.94
N VAL A 136 -0.18 8.51 23.08
CA VAL A 136 0.10 7.07 23.10
C VAL A 136 -1.16 6.33 23.52
N VAL A 137 -1.64 5.46 22.64
CA VAL A 137 -2.87 4.68 22.82
C VAL A 137 -2.55 3.22 23.08
N GLY A 138 -3.44 2.50 23.76
CA GLY A 138 -3.29 1.06 23.99
C GLY A 138 -2.31 0.66 25.11
N ILE A 139 -1.84 1.61 25.92
CA ILE A 139 -1.05 1.32 27.13
C ILE A 139 -2.02 0.90 28.25
N GLY A 140 -2.30 -0.39 28.33
CA GLY A 140 -3.10 -0.97 29.42
C GLY A 140 -2.61 -2.37 29.79
N PRO A 141 -2.97 -2.87 30.99
CA PRO A 141 -2.63 -4.22 31.42
C PRO A 141 -3.02 -5.27 30.37
N GLY A 142 -2.09 -6.14 30.01
CA GLY A 142 -2.31 -7.20 29.00
C GLY A 142 -2.29 -6.73 27.53
N ARG A 143 -2.19 -5.42 27.26
CA ARG A 143 -2.08 -4.86 25.89
C ARG A 143 -0.67 -4.39 25.54
N PHE A 144 0.08 -3.86 26.49
CA PHE A 144 1.44 -3.36 26.27
C PHE A 144 2.35 -3.55 27.49
N PRO A 145 3.52 -4.21 27.34
CA PRO A 145 3.96 -4.98 26.18
C PRO A 145 3.12 -6.28 26.03
N PRO A 146 2.78 -6.71 24.80
CA PRO A 146 2.08 -7.97 24.61
C PRO A 146 2.93 -9.13 25.15
N ASN A 147 2.31 -10.04 25.90
CA ASN A 147 2.92 -11.24 26.49
C ASN A 147 3.99 -11.01 27.59
N PHE A 148 4.11 -9.79 28.12
CA PHE A 148 5.05 -9.51 29.22
C PHE A 148 4.37 -9.82 30.58
N LYS A 149 4.83 -10.87 31.28
CA LYS A 149 4.23 -11.39 32.54
C LYS A 149 4.57 -10.58 33.82
N GLY A 150 5.16 -9.39 33.69
CA GLY A 150 5.40 -8.49 34.82
C GLY A 150 5.12 -7.06 34.42
N SER A 151 4.19 -6.35 35.03
CA SER A 151 3.89 -4.95 34.68
C SER A 151 5.06 -4.04 35.10
N GLY A 152 6.07 -3.91 34.23
CA GLY A 152 7.13 -2.92 34.37
C GLY A 152 6.62 -1.50 34.20
N PHE A 153 5.42 -1.32 33.64
CA PHE A 153 4.76 -0.03 33.45
C PHE A 153 3.33 -0.09 33.97
N SER A 154 2.89 0.95 34.67
CA SER A 154 1.49 1.21 35.07
C SER A 154 1.14 2.67 34.79
N PHE A 155 -0.15 2.99 34.71
CA PHE A 155 -0.61 4.37 34.52
C PHE A 155 -1.43 4.80 35.73
N SER A 156 -1.12 5.98 36.27
CA SER A 156 -1.87 6.65 37.34
C SER A 156 -2.45 7.96 36.79
N PRO A 157 -3.74 8.26 37.03
CA PRO A 157 -4.32 9.56 36.67
C PRO A 157 -3.60 10.76 37.30
N GLU A 158 -2.97 10.56 38.46
CA GLU A 158 -2.30 11.63 39.22
C GLU A 158 -0.82 11.78 38.85
N THR A 159 -0.14 10.67 38.52
CA THR A 159 1.33 10.66 38.32
C THR A 159 1.77 10.27 36.91
N GLY A 160 0.84 9.93 36.02
CA GLY A 160 1.12 9.55 34.63
C GLY A 160 1.67 8.12 34.49
N LEU A 161 2.59 7.92 33.54
CA LEU A 161 3.22 6.62 33.28
C LEU A 161 4.28 6.33 34.35
N VAL A 162 4.05 5.27 35.12
CA VAL A 162 4.92 4.83 36.22
C VAL A 162 5.67 3.58 35.81
N VAL A 163 6.97 3.52 36.10
CA VAL A 163 7.79 2.30 35.90
C VAL A 163 7.90 1.58 37.24
N ARG A 164 7.49 0.31 37.32
CA ARG A 164 7.70 -0.50 38.52
C ARG A 164 9.16 -0.97 38.52
N LYS A 165 9.98 -0.37 39.38
CA LYS A 165 11.34 -0.85 39.64
C LYS A 165 11.26 -2.23 40.27
N SER A 166 11.75 -3.27 39.59
CA SER A 166 12.00 -4.56 40.22
C SER A 166 13.30 -4.43 41.02
N ASP A 167 13.22 -4.63 42.33
CA ASP A 167 14.43 -4.73 43.14
C ASP A 167 15.26 -5.92 42.65
N PRO A 168 16.59 -5.79 42.51
CA PRO A 168 17.43 -6.92 42.18
C PRO A 168 17.29 -7.96 43.29
N VAL A 169 16.94 -9.18 42.89
CA VAL A 169 16.79 -10.32 43.81
C VAL A 169 18.07 -10.48 44.64
N GLY A 170 17.96 -10.39 45.96
CA GLY A 170 19.05 -10.68 46.90
C GLY A 170 18.64 -10.46 48.35
N GLY A 171 18.34 -11.56 49.05
CA GLY A 171 18.01 -11.64 50.48
C GLY A 171 17.30 -12.94 50.82
#